data_AF-A0A8S4SR33-F1
#
_entry.id   AF-A0A8S4SR33-F1
#
_cell.length_a   1.000
_cell.length_b   1.000
_cell.length_c   1.000
_cell.angle_alpha   90.00
_cell.angle_beta   90.00
_cell.angle_gamma   90.00
#
_symmetry.space_group_name_H-M   'P 1'
#
loop_
_entity.id
_entity.type
_entity.pdbx_description
1 polymer ?
#
loop_
_entity_poly.entity_id
_entity_poly.type
_entity_poly.pdbx_seq_one_letter_code
_entity_poly.pdbx_strand_id
1 'polypeptide(L)'
;MTGCSSVMLARAAEWNCSIFRKDGMLPIDTVIKEYLKLAVDYDNSPSNSKYCIQNILRELQETPRGRRFLECQTLEQICAIWDLEWYCQEKQSEYHKKGIQGRWQVCPDELEPPNKRFKVAELNLEGVIKMKVCFIRASFTDTNLPKSQLHAWAGKNGFKLPTYHTHQVEKLFCSVLTFNDQKYTSTFWEKNKKFAEQGAALVALFHLGVISEENLIKYGSIIK
;
A
#
# COMPACT_ATOMS: atom_id res chain seq x y z
N MET A 1 38.56 -28.81 -6.35
CA MET A 1 37.43 -28.89 -5.39
C MET A 1 37.79 -28.07 -4.15
N THR A 2 36.82 -27.41 -3.52
CA THR A 2 37.07 -26.42 -2.46
C THR A 2 37.42 -27.01 -1.08
N GLY A 3 37.19 -28.30 -0.84
CA GLY A 3 37.49 -28.96 0.45
C GLY A 3 36.56 -28.56 1.61
N CYS A 4 35.51 -27.77 1.37
CA CYS A 4 34.58 -27.32 2.40
C CYS A 4 33.59 -28.42 2.80
N SER A 5 33.16 -28.42 4.07
CA SER A 5 32.13 -29.31 4.60
C SER A 5 30.71 -28.95 4.17
N SER A 6 30.48 -27.69 3.78
CA SER A 6 29.17 -27.15 3.37
C SER A 6 29.35 -25.92 2.49
N VAL A 7 28.29 -25.53 1.77
CA VAL A 7 28.27 -24.39 0.85
C VAL A 7 27.06 -23.51 1.16
N MET A 8 27.29 -22.20 1.22
CA MET A 8 26.24 -21.18 1.31
C MET A 8 25.99 -20.60 -0.09
N LEU A 9 24.72 -20.56 -0.50
CA LEU A 9 24.30 -19.97 -1.78
C LEU A 9 23.43 -18.73 -1.51
N ALA A 10 23.72 -17.63 -2.20
CA ALA A 10 22.95 -16.39 -2.12
C ALA A 10 22.28 -16.07 -3.47
N ARG A 11 23.00 -15.44 -4.42
CA ARG A 11 22.45 -15.01 -5.73
C ARG A 11 21.70 -16.10 -6.50
N ALA A 12 22.22 -17.34 -6.50
CA ALA A 12 21.56 -18.45 -7.18
C ALA A 12 20.20 -18.79 -6.55
N ALA A 13 20.12 -18.75 -5.22
CA ALA A 13 18.89 -19.00 -4.47
C ALA A 13 17.89 -17.82 -4.59
N GLU A 14 18.40 -16.59 -4.69
CA GLU A 14 17.59 -15.40 -4.92
C GLU A 14 16.89 -15.45 -6.29
N TRP A 15 17.57 -15.90 -7.34
CA TRP A 15 16.96 -16.05 -8.67
C TRP A 15 15.98 -17.21 -8.74
N ASN A 16 16.30 -18.32 -8.06
CA ASN A 16 15.42 -19.46 -8.01
C ASN A 16 15.74 -20.30 -6.76
N CYS A 17 14.89 -20.20 -5.73
CA CYS A 17 15.09 -20.91 -4.46
C CYS A 17 15.00 -22.43 -4.62
N SER A 18 14.46 -22.93 -5.73
CA SER A 18 14.44 -24.35 -6.05
C SER A 18 15.82 -24.94 -6.37
N ILE A 19 16.89 -24.12 -6.40
CA ILE A 19 18.29 -24.57 -6.51
C ILE A 19 18.67 -25.60 -5.43
N PHE A 20 17.99 -25.61 -4.29
CA PHE A 20 18.23 -26.56 -3.20
C PHE A 20 17.52 -27.91 -3.40
N ARG A 21 16.70 -28.07 -4.45
CA ARG A 21 16.02 -29.34 -4.73
C ARG A 21 16.96 -30.35 -5.35
N LYS A 22 16.94 -31.57 -4.82
CA LYS A 22 17.66 -32.72 -5.40
C LYS A 22 17.15 -33.09 -6.80
N ASP A 23 15.85 -32.92 -7.03
CA ASP A 23 15.19 -33.29 -8.31
C ASP A 23 15.38 -32.24 -9.42
N GLY A 24 16.16 -31.20 -9.17
CA GLY A 24 16.40 -30.11 -10.11
C GLY A 24 15.51 -28.88 -9.90
N MET A 25 15.79 -27.85 -10.69
CA MET A 25 15.13 -26.56 -10.61
C MET A 25 13.68 -26.63 -11.09
N LEU A 26 12.80 -25.93 -10.37
CA LEU A 26 11.42 -25.70 -10.79
C LEU A 26 11.31 -24.53 -11.75
N PRO A 27 10.28 -24.52 -12.62
CA PRO A 27 9.91 -23.35 -13.38
C PRO A 27 9.69 -22.14 -12.48
N ILE A 28 10.15 -20.96 -12.92
CA ILE A 28 10.08 -19.73 -12.12
C ILE A 28 8.65 -19.36 -11.72
N ASP A 29 7.65 -19.65 -12.56
CA ASP A 29 6.25 -19.30 -12.25
C ASP A 29 5.71 -20.16 -11.10
N THR A 30 6.16 -21.41 -10.98
CA THR A 30 5.86 -22.25 -9.81
C THR A 30 6.49 -21.64 -8.56
N VAL A 31 7.74 -21.19 -8.65
CA VAL A 31 8.47 -20.58 -7.53
C VAL A 31 7.81 -19.28 -7.09
N ILE A 32 7.43 -18.42 -8.03
CA ILE A 32 6.74 -17.15 -7.74
C ILE A 32 5.37 -17.42 -7.09
N LYS A 33 4.59 -18.37 -7.59
CA LYS A 33 3.28 -18.71 -7.02
C LYS A 33 3.40 -19.19 -5.56
N GLU A 34 4.35 -20.08 -5.27
CA GLU A 34 4.58 -20.55 -3.89
C GLU A 34 5.13 -19.45 -2.98
N TYR A 35 6.03 -18.60 -3.49
CA TYR A 35 6.50 -17.42 -2.75
C TYR A 35 5.35 -16.46 -2.42
N LEU A 36 4.44 -16.20 -3.37
CA LEU A 36 3.30 -15.31 -3.16
C LEU A 36 2.32 -15.85 -2.13
N LYS A 37 2.07 -17.17 -2.10
CA LYS A 37 1.25 -17.77 -1.04
C LYS A 37 1.85 -17.51 0.34
N LEU A 38 3.17 -17.73 0.50
CA LEU A 38 3.87 -17.40 1.74
C LEU A 38 3.79 -15.90 2.06
N ALA A 39 3.95 -15.03 1.06
CA ALA A 39 3.83 -13.59 1.25
C ALA A 39 2.44 -13.19 1.76
N VAL A 40 1.38 -13.84 1.27
CA VAL A 40 0.00 -13.63 1.75
C VAL A 40 -0.19 -14.21 3.15
N ASP A 41 0.25 -15.45 3.38
CA ASP A 41 0.10 -16.13 4.67
C ASP A 41 0.80 -15.37 5.80
N TYR A 42 1.92 -14.69 5.53
CA TYR A 42 2.69 -13.99 6.56
C TYR A 42 2.58 -12.46 6.50
N ASP A 43 1.57 -11.90 5.83
CA ASP A 43 1.36 -10.44 5.66
C ASP A 43 2.65 -9.69 5.24
N ASN A 44 3.40 -10.28 4.31
CA ASN A 44 4.63 -9.70 3.83
C ASN A 44 4.33 -8.42 3.04
N SER A 45 5.12 -7.38 3.30
CA SER A 45 4.85 -6.07 2.69
C SER A 45 4.89 -6.15 1.15
N PRO A 46 3.96 -5.48 0.43
CA PRO A 46 3.96 -5.48 -1.03
C PRO A 46 5.29 -5.04 -1.64
N SER A 47 5.96 -4.06 -1.04
CA SER A 47 7.28 -3.58 -1.49
C SER A 47 8.36 -4.65 -1.42
N ASN A 48 8.42 -5.41 -0.32
CA ASN A 48 9.37 -6.51 -0.16
C ASN A 48 9.04 -7.67 -1.12
N SER A 49 7.76 -8.07 -1.19
CA SER A 49 7.28 -9.08 -2.12
C SER A 49 7.64 -8.74 -3.58
N LYS A 50 7.42 -7.48 -3.97
CA LYS A 50 7.74 -6.98 -5.30
C LYS A 50 9.25 -7.05 -5.59
N TYR A 51 10.09 -6.61 -4.65
CA TYR A 51 11.55 -6.68 -4.80
C TYR A 51 12.05 -8.11 -5.06
N CYS A 52 11.60 -9.09 -4.25
CA CYS A 52 11.99 -10.48 -4.44
C CYS A 52 11.55 -11.03 -5.80
N ILE A 53 10.33 -10.74 -6.24
CA ILE A 53 9.81 -11.22 -7.53
C ILE A 53 10.55 -10.55 -8.70
N GLN A 54 10.95 -9.28 -8.59
CA GLN A 54 11.79 -8.63 -9.60
C GLN A 54 13.13 -9.36 -9.77
N ASN A 55 13.76 -9.78 -8.67
CA ASN A 55 15.02 -10.52 -8.72
C ASN A 55 14.87 -11.94 -9.29
N ILE A 56 13.70 -12.56 -9.13
CA ILE A 56 13.36 -13.84 -9.79
C ILE A 56 13.13 -13.62 -11.30
N LEU A 57 12.38 -12.59 -11.68
CA LEU A 57 12.00 -12.32 -13.08
C LEU A 57 13.20 -11.91 -13.94
N ARG A 58 14.13 -11.10 -13.40
CA ARG A 58 15.30 -10.59 -14.15
C ARG A 58 14.87 -9.95 -15.48
N GLU A 59 15.38 -10.44 -16.61
CA GLU A 59 15.07 -10.01 -17.98
C GLU A 59 13.56 -10.09 -18.32
N LEU A 60 12.82 -10.97 -17.65
CA LEU A 60 11.39 -11.17 -17.91
C LEU A 60 10.53 -9.99 -17.44
N GLN A 61 11.10 -9.01 -16.74
CA GLN A 61 10.44 -7.76 -16.42
C GLN A 61 10.01 -6.98 -17.67
N GLU A 62 10.72 -7.12 -18.80
CA GLU A 62 10.39 -6.45 -20.07
C GLU A 62 9.21 -7.09 -20.82
N THR A 63 8.84 -8.31 -20.43
CA THR A 63 7.68 -9.00 -21.02
C THR A 63 6.38 -8.25 -20.71
N PRO A 64 5.30 -8.46 -21.49
CA PRO A 64 4.01 -7.85 -21.18
C PRO A 64 3.50 -8.16 -19.76
N ARG A 65 3.72 -9.39 -19.26
CA ARG A 65 3.38 -9.78 -17.87
C ARG A 65 4.27 -9.06 -16.86
N GLY A 66 5.58 -9.02 -17.11
CA GLY A 66 6.55 -8.32 -16.27
C GLY A 66 6.22 -6.83 -16.12
N ARG A 67 5.89 -6.15 -17.21
CA ARG A 67 5.50 -4.73 -17.19
C ARG A 67 4.21 -4.50 -16.40
N ARG A 68 3.18 -5.33 -16.56
CA ARG A 68 1.97 -5.26 -15.70
C ARG A 68 2.31 -5.44 -14.23
N PHE A 69 3.18 -6.39 -13.90
CA PHE A 69 3.65 -6.59 -12.53
C PHE A 69 4.39 -5.36 -11.96
N LEU A 70 5.19 -4.67 -12.78
CA LEU A 70 5.87 -3.43 -12.37
C LEU A 70 4.88 -2.29 -12.06
N GLU A 71 3.66 -2.33 -12.60
CA GLU A 71 2.61 -1.35 -12.32
C GLU A 71 1.88 -1.64 -10.99
N CYS A 72 1.93 -2.87 -10.48
CA CYS A 72 1.23 -3.28 -9.25
C CYS A 72 1.76 -2.54 -8.00
N GLN A 73 0.84 -2.24 -7.07
CA GLN A 73 1.07 -1.47 -5.85
C GLN A 73 0.68 -2.23 -4.59
N THR A 74 -0.31 -3.12 -4.69
CA THR A 74 -0.79 -3.95 -3.57
C THR A 74 -0.39 -5.40 -3.76
N LEU A 75 -0.35 -6.16 -2.67
CA LEU A 75 -0.07 -7.60 -2.72
C LEU A 75 -1.16 -8.34 -3.53
N GLU A 76 -2.41 -7.91 -3.42
CA GLU A 76 -3.53 -8.43 -4.19
C GLU A 76 -3.33 -8.24 -5.70
N GLN A 77 -2.96 -7.03 -6.14
CA GLN A 77 -2.65 -6.76 -7.55
C GLN A 77 -1.48 -7.62 -8.05
N ILE A 78 -0.45 -7.83 -7.22
CA ILE A 78 0.65 -8.73 -7.56
C ILE A 78 0.15 -10.17 -7.69
N CYS A 79 -0.67 -10.65 -6.74
CA CYS A 79 -1.23 -12.00 -6.76
C CYS A 79 -2.10 -12.25 -8.00
N ALA A 80 -2.86 -11.25 -8.44
CA ALA A 80 -3.69 -11.32 -9.64
C ALA A 80 -2.87 -11.62 -10.92
N ILE A 81 -1.62 -11.16 -11.02
CA ILE A 81 -0.74 -11.45 -12.17
C ILE A 81 -0.43 -12.96 -12.31
N TRP A 82 -0.50 -13.72 -11.22
CA TRP A 82 -0.24 -15.16 -11.17
C TRP A 82 -1.49 -15.99 -10.81
N ASP A 83 -2.69 -15.45 -11.04
CA ASP A 83 -3.97 -16.11 -10.78
C ASP A 83 -4.19 -16.50 -9.30
N LEU A 84 -3.64 -15.71 -8.38
CA LEU A 84 -3.73 -15.92 -6.93
C LEU A 84 -4.61 -14.87 -6.23
N GLU A 85 -5.39 -14.11 -6.97
CA GLU A 85 -6.30 -13.08 -6.43
C GLU A 85 -7.27 -13.69 -5.41
N TRP A 86 -7.96 -14.77 -5.79
CA TRP A 86 -8.90 -15.49 -4.91
C TRP A 86 -8.24 -15.94 -3.61
N TYR A 87 -7.04 -16.52 -3.70
CA TYR A 87 -6.30 -16.98 -2.53
C TYR A 87 -5.95 -15.82 -1.59
N CYS A 88 -5.55 -14.68 -2.16
CA CYS A 88 -5.25 -13.47 -1.39
C CYS A 88 -6.50 -12.95 -0.66
N GLN A 89 -7.64 -12.86 -1.35
CA GLN A 89 -8.91 -12.39 -0.79
C GLN A 89 -9.45 -13.34 0.30
N GLU A 90 -9.41 -14.64 0.05
CA GLU A 90 -9.84 -15.66 1.02
C GLU A 90 -9.02 -15.59 2.31
N LYS A 91 -7.69 -15.49 2.19
CA LYS A 91 -6.80 -15.37 3.35
C LYS A 91 -7.01 -14.08 4.14
N GLN A 92 -7.18 -12.95 3.46
CA GLN A 92 -7.51 -11.69 4.13
C GLN A 92 -8.85 -11.78 4.88
N SER A 93 -9.87 -12.43 4.28
CA SER A 93 -11.16 -12.68 4.94
C SER A 93 -11.01 -13.58 6.17
N GLU A 94 -10.17 -14.62 6.08
CA GLU A 94 -9.84 -15.51 7.20
C GLU A 94 -9.20 -14.74 8.35
N TYR A 95 -8.20 -13.89 8.07
CA TYR A 95 -7.54 -13.05 9.07
C TYR A 95 -8.51 -12.08 9.73
N HIS A 96 -9.34 -11.42 8.93
CA HIS A 96 -10.36 -10.52 9.44
C HIS A 96 -11.34 -11.24 10.38
N LYS A 97 -11.83 -12.44 10.01
CA LYS A 97 -12.71 -13.25 10.87
C LYS A 97 -12.04 -13.70 12.18
N LYS A 98 -10.71 -13.88 12.16
CA LYS A 98 -9.89 -14.20 13.34
C LYS A 98 -9.53 -12.97 14.18
N GLY A 99 -9.95 -11.77 13.78
CA GLY A 99 -9.60 -10.52 14.45
C GLY A 99 -8.14 -10.08 14.23
N ILE A 100 -7.42 -10.70 13.29
CA ILE A 100 -6.06 -10.30 12.94
C ILE A 100 -6.16 -9.07 12.03
N GLN A 101 -5.71 -7.94 12.54
CA GLN A 101 -5.73 -6.67 11.83
C GLN A 101 -4.45 -6.48 11.02
N GLY A 102 -4.58 -6.26 9.72
CA GLY A 102 -3.48 -5.82 8.88
C GLY A 102 -3.25 -4.31 9.02
N ARG A 103 -2.21 -3.80 8.35
CA ARG A 103 -1.89 -2.35 8.33
C ARG A 103 -3.10 -1.49 7.94
N TRP A 104 -3.98 -1.99 7.07
CA TRP A 104 -5.17 -1.26 6.62
C TRP A 104 -6.15 -0.96 7.74
N GLN A 105 -6.21 -1.80 8.78
CA GLN A 105 -7.16 -1.69 9.89
C GLN A 105 -6.59 -0.90 11.07
N VAL A 106 -5.27 -0.71 11.15
CA VAL A 106 -4.62 -0.05 12.30
C VAL A 106 -5.11 1.39 12.46
N CYS A 107 -5.76 1.65 13.60
CA CYS A 107 -6.16 2.96 14.07
C CYS A 107 -5.65 3.18 15.51
N PRO A 108 -5.33 4.41 15.93
CA PRO A 108 -4.83 4.68 17.27
C PRO A 108 -5.79 4.28 18.40
N ASP A 109 -7.10 4.30 18.15
CA ASP A 109 -8.12 3.98 19.16
C ASP A 109 -8.12 2.49 19.57
N GLU A 110 -7.50 1.63 18.75
CA GLU A 110 -7.49 0.17 18.93
C GLU A 110 -6.12 -0.36 19.41
N LEU A 111 -5.15 0.52 19.70
CA LEU A 111 -3.82 0.13 20.17
C LEU A 111 -3.81 -0.17 21.69
N GLU A 112 -3.26 -1.33 22.08
CA GLU A 112 -3.07 -1.71 23.49
C GLU A 112 -1.70 -1.23 24.07
N PRO A 113 -1.62 -0.90 25.38
CA PRO A 113 -2.71 -0.96 26.36
C PRO A 113 -3.69 0.21 26.22
N PRO A 114 -4.99 0.02 26.51
CA PRO A 114 -6.02 1.07 26.46
C PRO A 114 -5.79 2.21 27.49
N ASN A 115 -4.69 2.15 28.25
CA ASN A 115 -4.40 2.95 29.42
C ASN A 115 -3.26 3.93 29.17
N LYS A 116 -3.49 4.86 28.26
CA LYS A 116 -3.53 6.27 28.63
C LYS A 116 -4.70 6.84 27.85
N ARG A 117 -5.77 7.23 28.57
CA ARG A 117 -6.68 8.28 28.09
C ARG A 117 -5.84 9.55 27.92
N PHE A 118 -4.96 9.58 26.93
CA PHE A 118 -4.61 10.84 26.34
C PHE A 118 -5.93 11.45 25.91
N LYS A 119 -6.11 12.74 26.18
CA LYS A 119 -7.06 13.53 25.43
C LYS A 119 -6.65 13.35 23.96
N VAL A 120 -7.16 12.31 23.29
CA VAL A 120 -7.48 12.39 21.88
C VAL A 120 -8.28 13.67 21.87
N ALA A 121 -7.65 14.77 21.48
CA ALA A 121 -8.39 15.98 21.19
C ALA A 121 -9.40 15.47 20.19
N GLU A 122 -10.66 15.32 20.64
CA GLU A 122 -11.73 14.73 19.85
C GLU A 122 -11.57 15.37 18.49
N LEU A 123 -11.13 14.56 17.55
CA LEU A 123 -10.98 14.99 16.18
C LEU A 123 -12.43 15.28 15.83
N ASN A 124 -12.83 16.56 15.97
CA ASN A 124 -14.20 16.97 15.71
C ASN A 124 -14.34 16.88 14.20
N LEU A 125 -14.76 15.69 13.82
CA LEU A 125 -14.96 15.30 12.45
C LEU A 125 -16.44 15.42 12.06
N GLU A 126 -17.24 16.15 12.84
CA GLU A 126 -18.59 16.53 12.43
C GLU A 126 -18.50 17.44 11.20
N GLY A 127 -19.30 17.12 10.18
CA GLY A 127 -19.27 17.83 8.90
C GLY A 127 -18.00 17.61 8.06
N VAL A 128 -17.08 16.70 8.46
CA VAL A 128 -15.88 16.37 7.68
C VAL A 128 -16.20 15.22 6.72
N ILE A 129 -15.89 15.41 5.43
CA ILE A 129 -15.99 14.36 4.41
C ILE A 129 -14.85 13.38 4.62
N LYS A 130 -15.21 12.10 4.76
CA LYS A 130 -14.28 11.01 5.10
C LYS A 130 -14.29 9.95 4.02
N MET A 131 -13.12 9.42 3.72
CA MET A 131 -12.98 8.20 2.94
C MET A 131 -11.74 7.44 3.38
N LYS A 132 -11.75 6.11 3.35
CA LYS A 132 -10.59 5.31 3.72
C LYS A 132 -9.62 5.22 2.54
N VAL A 133 -8.60 6.08 2.52
CA VAL A 133 -7.65 6.18 1.40
C VAL A 133 -6.21 6.16 1.88
N CYS A 134 -5.40 5.26 1.33
CA CYS A 134 -3.95 5.21 1.57
C CYS A 134 -3.20 5.95 0.46
N PHE A 135 -2.18 6.73 0.81
CA PHE A 135 -1.31 7.32 -0.20
C PHE A 135 -0.15 6.36 -0.52
N ILE A 136 -0.13 5.85 -1.77
CA ILE A 136 0.96 5.00 -2.25
C ILE A 136 1.91 5.83 -3.12
N ARG A 137 3.07 6.23 -2.57
CA ARG A 137 4.05 7.09 -3.27
C ARG A 137 4.47 6.55 -4.64
N ALA A 138 4.56 5.23 -4.81
CA ALA A 138 4.97 4.60 -6.07
C ALA A 138 3.93 4.78 -7.20
N SER A 139 2.68 5.15 -6.89
CA SER A 139 1.62 5.44 -7.86
C SER A 139 1.68 6.86 -8.43
N PHE A 140 2.60 7.71 -7.92
CA PHE A 140 2.70 9.13 -8.26
C PHE A 140 4.14 9.50 -8.64
N THR A 141 4.29 10.49 -9.53
CA THR A 141 5.53 11.22 -9.82
C THR A 141 5.62 12.46 -8.92
N ASP A 142 6.79 13.08 -8.81
CA ASP A 142 6.94 14.32 -8.03
C ASP A 142 6.10 15.49 -8.58
N THR A 143 5.78 15.44 -9.87
CA THR A 143 4.96 16.44 -10.55
C THR A 143 3.45 16.23 -10.37
N ASN A 144 3.00 15.03 -10.02
CA ASN A 144 1.57 14.68 -9.93
C ASN A 144 1.12 14.27 -8.52
N LEU A 145 1.85 14.66 -7.47
CA LEU A 145 1.43 14.38 -6.10
C LEU A 145 0.03 14.96 -5.81
N PRO A 146 -0.84 14.27 -5.04
CA PRO A 146 -2.19 14.73 -4.72
C PRO A 146 -2.27 16.17 -4.20
N LYS A 147 -1.39 16.57 -3.27
CA LYS A 147 -1.31 17.96 -2.79
C LYS A 147 -1.02 18.95 -3.92
N SER A 148 -0.09 18.62 -4.81
CA SER A 148 0.29 19.45 -5.95
C SER A 148 -0.85 19.56 -6.95
N GLN A 149 -1.54 18.44 -7.23
CA GLN A 149 -2.74 18.43 -8.08
C GLN A 149 -3.85 19.31 -7.50
N LEU A 150 -4.16 19.18 -6.22
CA LEU A 150 -5.18 19.99 -5.56
C LEU A 150 -4.80 21.48 -5.55
N HIS A 151 -3.53 21.80 -5.31
CA HIS A 151 -3.04 23.17 -5.36
C HIS A 151 -3.18 23.78 -6.76
N ALA A 152 -2.79 23.05 -7.81
CA ALA A 152 -2.93 23.49 -9.20
C ALA A 152 -4.41 23.65 -9.59
N TRP A 153 -5.26 22.70 -9.18
CA TRP A 153 -6.70 22.77 -9.40
C TRP A 153 -7.33 23.98 -8.71
N ALA A 154 -6.97 24.25 -7.45
CA ALA A 154 -7.44 25.41 -6.70
C ALA A 154 -7.09 26.72 -7.41
N GLY A 155 -5.83 26.87 -7.84
CA GLY A 155 -5.37 28.06 -8.58
C GLY A 155 -6.11 28.24 -9.91
N LYS A 156 -6.33 27.16 -10.67
CA LYS A 156 -7.04 27.20 -11.95
C LYS A 156 -8.51 27.61 -11.81
N ASN A 157 -9.14 27.25 -10.69
CA ASN A 157 -10.56 27.55 -10.43
C ASN A 157 -10.77 28.80 -9.56
N GLY A 158 -9.72 29.57 -9.27
CA GLY A 158 -9.83 30.83 -8.50
C GLY A 158 -10.14 30.64 -7.01
N PHE A 159 -9.93 29.45 -6.45
CA PHE A 159 -10.15 29.19 -5.03
C PHE A 159 -8.94 29.55 -4.18
N LYS A 160 -9.18 29.81 -2.89
CA LYS A 160 -8.12 29.92 -1.88
C LYS A 160 -7.38 28.58 -1.77
N LEU A 161 -6.07 28.66 -1.53
CA LEU A 161 -5.24 27.46 -1.41
C LEU A 161 -5.68 26.59 -0.22
N PRO A 162 -5.60 25.24 -0.36
CA PRO A 162 -5.97 24.32 0.70
C PRO A 162 -5.07 24.46 1.93
N THR A 163 -5.67 24.33 3.12
CA THR A 163 -4.94 24.31 4.40
C THR A 163 -5.01 22.93 5.03
N TYR A 164 -3.95 22.53 5.74
CA TYR A 164 -3.81 21.20 6.32
C TYR A 164 -3.55 21.31 7.82
N HIS A 165 -4.28 20.54 8.61
CA HIS A 165 -4.00 20.34 10.02
C HIS A 165 -3.77 18.85 10.28
N THR A 166 -2.57 18.48 10.71
CA THR A 166 -2.21 17.08 10.97
C THR A 166 -2.22 16.79 12.46
N HIS A 167 -2.95 15.74 12.82
CA HIS A 167 -3.02 15.16 14.14
C HIS A 167 -2.07 13.96 14.19
N GLN A 168 -1.25 13.90 15.23
CA GLN A 168 -0.37 12.78 15.50
C GLN A 168 -0.84 12.08 16.77
N VAL A 169 -0.99 10.77 16.68
CA VAL A 169 -1.22 9.91 17.84
C VAL A 169 -0.16 8.81 17.79
N GLU A 170 0.71 8.80 18.81
CA GLU A 170 1.92 7.98 18.83
C GLU A 170 2.79 8.12 17.55
N LYS A 171 2.88 7.04 16.75
CA LYS A 171 3.65 6.98 15.50
C LYS A 171 2.75 7.10 14.26
N LEU A 172 1.47 7.39 14.46
CA LEU A 172 0.45 7.47 13.41
C LEU A 172 -0.01 8.92 13.21
N PHE A 173 -0.31 9.26 11.96
CA PHE A 173 -0.66 10.61 11.53
C PHE A 173 -1.95 10.59 10.70
N CYS A 174 -2.86 11.50 11.03
CA CYS A 174 -4.07 11.78 10.26
C CYS A 174 -4.11 13.27 9.93
N SER A 175 -4.47 13.64 8.71
CA SER A 175 -4.56 15.05 8.32
C SER A 175 -5.98 15.42 7.95
N VAL A 176 -6.43 16.57 8.46
CA VAL A 176 -7.67 17.23 8.06
C VAL A 176 -7.32 18.37 7.13
N LEU A 177 -7.79 18.28 5.89
CA LEU A 177 -7.71 19.31 4.87
C LEU A 177 -8.93 20.22 4.99
N THR A 178 -8.75 21.54 4.95
CA THR A 178 -9.84 22.51 4.76
C THR A 178 -9.68 23.20 3.41
N PHE A 179 -10.71 23.09 2.57
CA PHE A 179 -10.75 23.65 1.24
C PHE A 179 -12.18 24.03 0.84
N ASN A 180 -12.38 25.27 0.38
CA ASN A 180 -13.69 25.82 0.01
C ASN A 180 -14.76 25.67 1.13
N ASP A 181 -14.39 26.07 2.35
CA ASP A 181 -15.21 25.96 3.58
C ASP A 181 -15.66 24.54 3.95
N GLN A 182 -15.15 23.52 3.24
CA GLN A 182 -15.40 22.11 3.49
C GLN A 182 -14.14 21.44 4.01
N LYS A 183 -14.32 20.48 4.93
CA LYS A 183 -13.23 19.69 5.50
C LYS A 183 -13.23 18.27 4.92
N TYR A 184 -12.03 17.73 4.72
CA TYR A 184 -11.78 16.40 4.15
C TYR A 184 -10.70 15.68 4.95
N THR A 185 -10.84 14.36 5.12
CA THR A 185 -9.80 13.56 5.78
C THR A 185 -9.82 12.11 5.30
N SER A 186 -8.65 11.47 5.32
CA SER A 186 -8.57 10.02 5.17
C SER A 186 -8.74 9.34 6.53
N THR A 187 -9.54 8.28 6.59
CA THR A 187 -9.64 7.44 7.80
C THR A 187 -8.49 6.43 7.92
N PHE A 188 -7.61 6.32 6.92
CA PHE A 188 -6.39 5.54 7.02
C PHE A 188 -5.28 6.38 7.69
N TRP A 189 -4.72 5.87 8.78
CA TRP A 189 -3.65 6.54 9.52
C TRP A 189 -2.27 6.22 8.93
N GLU A 190 -1.50 7.25 8.65
CA GLU A 190 -0.21 7.14 7.98
C GLU A 190 0.97 7.12 8.95
N LYS A 191 2.12 6.61 8.50
CA LYS A 191 3.35 6.56 9.31
C LYS A 191 4.08 7.90 9.43
N ASN A 192 3.69 8.88 8.62
CA ASN A 192 4.30 10.20 8.63
C ASN A 192 3.32 11.29 8.19
N LYS A 193 3.57 12.52 8.65
CA LYS A 193 2.77 13.70 8.34
C LYS A 193 2.61 13.94 6.83
N LYS A 194 3.69 13.83 6.05
CA LYS A 194 3.65 14.15 4.62
C LYS A 194 2.66 13.24 3.89
N PHE A 195 2.61 11.96 4.21
CA PHE A 195 1.69 11.00 3.59
C PHE A 195 0.25 11.23 4.05
N ALA A 196 0.05 11.54 5.33
CA ALA A 196 -1.28 11.88 5.86
C ALA A 196 -1.91 13.06 5.10
N GLU A 197 -1.12 14.10 4.80
CA GLU A 197 -1.56 15.25 4.00
C GLU A 197 -1.91 14.85 2.55
N GLN A 198 -1.13 13.96 1.93
CA GLN A 198 -1.45 13.44 0.58
C GLN A 198 -2.75 12.63 0.59
N GLY A 199 -2.97 11.80 1.62
CA GLY A 199 -4.21 11.05 1.80
C GLY A 199 -5.43 11.96 1.90
N ALA A 200 -5.36 13.03 2.70
CA ALA A 200 -6.44 14.02 2.81
C ALA A 200 -6.70 14.75 1.47
N ALA A 201 -5.65 15.07 0.72
CA ALA A 201 -5.77 15.67 -0.61
C ALA A 201 -6.44 14.72 -1.62
N LEU A 202 -6.17 13.40 -1.56
CA LEU A 202 -6.86 12.41 -2.39
C LEU A 202 -8.37 12.38 -2.13
N VAL A 203 -8.78 12.43 -0.85
CA VAL A 203 -10.22 12.48 -0.50
C VAL A 203 -10.89 13.71 -1.10
N ALA A 204 -10.24 14.88 -1.05
CA ALA A 204 -10.79 16.09 -1.66
C ALA A 204 -10.82 16.01 -3.19
N LEU A 205 -9.75 15.55 -3.84
CA LEU A 205 -9.71 15.40 -5.30
C LEU A 205 -10.78 14.43 -5.82
N PHE A 206 -11.03 13.35 -5.08
CA PHE A 206 -12.11 12.41 -5.37
C PHE A 206 -13.49 13.08 -5.23
N HIS A 207 -13.73 13.79 -4.13
CA HIS A 207 -15.01 14.48 -3.92
C HIS A 207 -15.26 15.58 -4.96
N LEU A 208 -14.22 16.26 -5.42
CA LEU A 208 -14.27 17.28 -6.47
C LEU A 208 -14.44 16.68 -7.88
N GLY A 209 -14.45 15.35 -8.03
CA GLY A 209 -14.56 14.68 -9.33
C GLY A 209 -13.32 14.77 -10.20
N VAL A 210 -12.17 15.16 -9.65
CA VAL A 210 -10.89 15.26 -10.37
C VAL A 210 -10.24 13.89 -10.54
N ILE A 211 -10.44 13.01 -9.55
CA ILE A 211 -9.95 11.63 -9.55
C ILE A 211 -11.17 10.71 -9.44
N SER A 212 -11.25 9.68 -10.28
CA SER A 212 -12.32 8.68 -10.22
C SER A 212 -12.00 7.54 -9.24
N GLU A 213 -13.02 6.76 -8.88
CA GLU A 213 -12.83 5.55 -8.06
C GLU A 213 -11.90 4.54 -8.76
N GLU A 214 -12.03 4.39 -10.07
CA GLU A 214 -11.15 3.55 -10.89
C GLU A 214 -9.68 3.96 -10.78
N ASN A 215 -9.41 5.27 -10.73
CA ASN A 215 -8.05 5.76 -10.51
C ASN A 215 -7.53 5.37 -9.12
N LEU A 216 -8.34 5.50 -8.07
CA LEU A 216 -7.94 5.14 -6.71
C LEU A 216 -7.67 3.63 -6.57
N ILE A 217 -8.49 2.78 -7.20
CA ILE A 217 -8.26 1.32 -7.26
C ILE A 217 -6.97 1.04 -8.01
N LYS A 218 -6.76 1.68 -9.17
CA LYS A 218 -5.53 1.53 -9.95
C LYS A 218 -4.29 1.93 -9.14
N TYR A 219 -4.37 3.01 -8.37
CA TYR A 219 -3.28 3.46 -7.50
C TYR A 219 -3.06 2.54 -6.29
N GLY A 220 -3.98 1.61 -6.00
CA GLY A 220 -4.02 0.84 -4.75
C GLY A 220 -4.39 1.67 -3.53
N SER A 221 -4.90 2.88 -3.75
CA SER A 221 -5.24 3.84 -2.70
C SER A 221 -6.52 3.48 -1.98
N ILE A 222 -7.36 2.62 -2.56
CA ILE A 222 -8.52 1.97 -1.93
C ILE A 222 -8.49 0.47 -2.24
N ILE A 223 -9.09 -0.31 -1.35
CA ILE A 223 -9.29 -1.76 -1.52
C ILE A 223 -10.79 -1.97 -1.76
N LYS A 224 -11.14 -2.86 -2.70
CA LYS A 224 -12.53 -3.23 -2.99
C LYS A 224 -13.05 -4.29 -2.02
#